data_AF-A0A3D4TGT3-F1
#
_entry.id   AF-A0A3D4TGT3-F1
#
_cell.length_a   1.000
_cell.length_b   1.000
_cell.length_c   1.000
_cell.angle_alpha   90.00
_cell.angle_beta   90.00
_cell.angle_gamma   90.00
#
_symmetry.space_group_name_H-M   'P 1'
#
loop_
_entity.id
_entity.type
_entity.pdbx_description
1 polymer ?
#
loop_
_entity_poly.entity_id
_entity_poly.type
_entity_poly.pdbx_seq_one_letter_code
_entity_poly.pdbx_strand_id
1 'polypeptide(L)' 'MSEMHNETPKGKMPKSVPFIIGNEAAERFSFYGIRAIMSTFLVAQFFNPTRNPELQAMGEAKANELVHLFVTFAYFMPL' A
#
# COMPACT_ATOMS: atom_id res chain seq x y z
N MET A 1 -45.04 -11.77 -37.19
CA MET A 1 -44.48 -12.33 -35.95
C MET A 1 -43.43 -11.34 -35.48
N SER A 2 -43.66 -10.78 -34.31
CA SER A 2 -42.92 -9.69 -33.68
C SER A 2 -41.49 -10.08 -33.28
N GLU A 3 -40.51 -9.27 -33.64
CA GLU A 3 -39.28 -9.15 -32.85
C GLU A 3 -39.17 -7.71 -32.35
N MET A 4 -39.77 -7.45 -31.18
CA MET A 4 -39.42 -6.26 -30.40
C MET A 4 -38.06 -6.52 -29.77
N HIS A 5 -37.01 -5.93 -30.33
CA HIS A 5 -35.71 -5.82 -29.68
C HIS A 5 -35.88 -5.00 -28.39
N ASN A 6 -35.92 -5.69 -27.26
CA ASN A 6 -35.84 -5.07 -25.94
C ASN A 6 -34.37 -4.86 -25.59
N GLU A 7 -33.77 -3.82 -26.18
CA GLU A 7 -32.44 -3.33 -25.82
C GLU A 7 -32.52 -2.80 -24.38
N THR A 8 -32.20 -3.63 -23.38
CA THR A 8 -32.15 -3.19 -21.99
C THR A 8 -31.08 -2.09 -21.90
N PRO A 9 -31.39 -0.86 -21.45
CA PRO A 9 -30.38 0.18 -21.38
C PRO A 9 -29.26 -0.32 -20.47
N LYS A 10 -28.03 -0.47 -21.01
CA LYS A 10 -26.85 -0.77 -20.19
C LYS A 10 -26.75 0.34 -19.14
N GLY A 11 -27.08 0.02 -17.89
CA GLY A 11 -27.00 0.95 -16.78
C GLY A 11 -25.59 1.53 -16.74
N LYS A 12 -25.48 2.86 -16.86
CA LYS A 12 -24.18 3.53 -16.71
C LYS A 12 -23.71 3.31 -15.27
N MET A 13 -22.41 3.02 -15.08
CA MET A 13 -21.85 2.95 -13.74
C MET A 13 -22.13 4.26 -12.99
N PRO A 14 -22.52 4.22 -11.70
CA PRO A 14 -22.68 5.42 -10.89
C PRO A 14 -21.40 6.27 -10.93
N LYS A 15 -21.56 7.60 -10.98
CA LYS A 15 -20.43 8.54 -11.12
C LYS A 15 -19.39 8.41 -9.99
N SER A 16 -19.75 7.86 -8.84
CA SER A 16 -18.86 7.65 -7.69
C SER A 16 -17.91 6.45 -7.84
N VAL A 17 -18.27 5.44 -8.63
CA VAL A 17 -17.52 4.17 -8.71
C VAL A 17 -16.06 4.38 -9.16
N PRO A 18 -15.75 5.18 -10.19
CA PRO A 18 -14.36 5.43 -10.58
C PRO A 18 -13.51 6.06 -9.47
N PHE A 19 -14.10 6.93 -8.64
CA PHE A 19 -13.38 7.58 -7.54
C PHE A 19 -13.08 6.60 -6.40
N ILE A 20 -14.01 5.69 -6.09
CA ILE A 20 -13.80 4.63 -5.08
C ILE A 20 -12.66 3.71 -5.53
N ILE A 21 -12.67 3.27 -6.79
CA ILE A 21 -11.62 2.42 -7.35
C ILE A 21 -10.27 3.16 -7.33
N GLY A 22 -10.26 4.44 -7.67
CA GLY A 22 -9.04 5.25 -7.62
C GLY A 22 -8.46 5.37 -6.21
N ASN A 23 -9.31 5.56 -5.21
CA ASN A 23 -8.89 5.60 -3.81
C ASN A 23 -8.32 4.24 -3.35
N GLU A 24 -9.01 3.14 -3.63
CA GLU A 24 -8.53 1.78 -3.32
C GLU A 24 -7.18 1.49 -3.98
N ALA A 25 -7.02 1.90 -5.25
CA ALA A 25 -5.76 1.74 -5.98
C ALA A 25 -4.63 2.58 -5.34
N ALA A 26 -4.92 3.82 -4.93
CA ALA A 26 -3.97 4.69 -4.25
C ALA A 26 -3.55 4.12 -2.88
N GLU A 27 -4.50 3.63 -2.09
CA GLU A 27 -4.23 2.98 -0.80
C GLU A 27 -3.33 1.75 -0.96
N ARG A 28 -3.65 0.86 -1.92
CA ARG A 28 -2.83 -0.31 -2.22
C ARG A 28 -1.42 0.07 -2.68
N PHE A 29 -1.33 1.03 -3.59
CA PHE A 29 -0.04 1.50 -4.08
C PHE A 29 0.82 2.07 -2.95
N SER A 30 0.24 2.90 -2.09
CA SER A 30 0.92 3.49 -0.93
C SER A 30 1.39 2.42 0.06
N PHE A 31 0.51 1.48 0.44
CA PHE A 31 0.83 0.43 1.39
C PHE A 31 1.97 -0.49 0.90
N TYR A 32 1.84 -1.03 -0.32
CA TYR A 32 2.87 -1.92 -0.87
C TYR A 32 4.15 -1.17 -1.21
N GLY A 33 4.05 0.08 -1.69
CA GLY A 33 5.19 0.93 -2.02
C GLY A 33 6.06 1.23 -0.81
N ILE A 34 5.45 1.70 0.29
CA ILE A 34 6.17 1.98 1.54
C ILE A 34 6.78 0.68 2.08
N ARG A 35 6.00 -0.40 2.16
CA ARG A 35 6.47 -1.67 2.71
C ARG A 35 7.67 -2.25 1.95
N ALA A 36 7.74 -2.05 0.64
CA ALA A 36 8.83 -2.55 -0.20
C ALA A 36 10.18 -1.87 0.09
N ILE A 37 10.19 -0.56 0.34
CA ILE A 37 11.43 0.22 0.50
C ILE A 37 11.79 0.57 1.95
N MET A 38 10.85 0.40 2.88
CA MET A 38 10.98 0.94 4.24
C MET A 38 12.20 0.38 4.98
N SER A 39 12.43 -0.94 4.95
CA SER A 39 13.56 -1.55 5.66
C SER A 39 14.90 -1.01 5.17
N THR A 40 15.12 -1.02 3.86
CA THR A 40 16.37 -0.57 3.25
C THR A 40 16.60 0.92 3.47
N PHE A 41 15.54 1.74 3.37
CA PHE A 41 15.60 3.16 3.67
C PHE A 41 15.97 3.44 5.13
N LEU A 42 15.35 2.75 6.09
CA LEU A 42 15.61 2.93 7.52
C LEU A 42 17.06 2.59 7.89
N VAL A 43 17.57 1.45 7.38
CA VAL A 43 18.97 1.08 7.59
C VAL A 43 19.89 2.13 6.96
N ALA A 44 19.65 2.50 5.71
CA ALA A 44 20.55 3.38 4.96
C ALA A 44 20.57 4.82 5.48
N GLN A 45 19.47 5.33 6.04
CA GLN A 45 19.35 6.75 6.41
C GLN A 45 19.42 7.00 7.92
N PHE A 46 18.98 6.06 8.75
CA PHE A 46 18.85 6.28 10.19
C PHE A 46 19.80 5.40 11.01
N PHE A 47 19.90 4.11 10.70
CA PHE A 47 20.62 3.16 11.57
C PHE A 47 22.07 2.89 11.17
N ASN A 48 22.39 2.97 9.87
CA ASN A 48 23.75 2.78 9.36
C ASN A 48 24.08 3.73 8.18
N PRO A 49 24.01 5.06 8.36
CA PRO A 49 24.27 6.02 7.29
C PRO A 49 25.72 6.01 6.79
N THR A 50 26.67 5.65 7.66
CA THR A 50 28.11 5.58 7.32
C THR A 50 28.52 4.24 6.72
N ARG A 51 27.60 3.27 6.61
CA ARG A 51 27.85 1.91 6.12
C ARG A 51 28.94 1.16 6.91
N ASN A 52 28.96 1.33 8.24
CA ASN A 52 29.82 0.56 9.12
C ASN A 52 29.31 -0.90 9.21
N PRO A 53 30.13 -1.92 8.89
CA PRO A 53 29.74 -3.32 9.02
C PRO A 53 29.29 -3.73 10.43
N GLU A 54 29.85 -3.12 11.47
CA GLU A 54 29.51 -3.44 12.88
C GLU A 54 28.08 -3.02 13.25
N LEU A 55 27.55 -1.97 12.60
CA LEU A 55 26.20 -1.46 12.87
C LEU A 55 25.13 -2.13 12.01
N GLN A 56 25.53 -2.91 11.00
CA GLN A 56 24.61 -3.47 10.00
C GLN A 56 23.55 -4.37 10.63
N ALA A 57 23.97 -5.35 11.43
CA ALA A 57 23.05 -6.32 12.04
C ALA A 57 22.06 -5.65 13.00
N MET A 58 22.50 -4.66 13.78
CA MET A 58 21.63 -3.91 14.69
C MET A 58 20.65 -3.02 13.91
N GLY A 59 21.12 -2.37 12.85
CA GLY A 59 20.27 -1.54 11.99
C GLY A 59 19.18 -2.34 11.28
N GLU A 60 19.50 -3.52 10.76
CA GLU A 60 18.53 -4.43 10.16
C GLU A 60 17.47 -4.90 11.16
N ALA A 61 17.89 -5.26 12.38
CA ALA A 61 16.95 -5.65 13.44
C ALA A 61 15.98 -4.52 13.79
N LYS A 62 16.48 -3.28 13.93
CA LYS A 62 15.64 -2.10 14.22
C LYS A 62 14.73 -1.71 13.06
N ALA A 63 15.21 -1.79 11.83
CA ALA A 63 14.38 -1.57 10.66
C ALA A 63 13.25 -2.60 10.57
N ASN A 64 13.54 -3.88 10.86
CA ASN A 64 12.54 -4.93 10.87
C ASN A 64 11.46 -4.71 11.94
N GLU A 65 11.87 -4.31 13.16
CA GLU A 65 10.94 -3.93 14.24
C GLU A 65 9.96 -2.84 13.78
N LEU A 66 10.46 -1.77 13.16
CA LEU A 66 9.62 -0.67 12.66
C LEU A 66 8.72 -1.08 11.49
N VAL A 67 9.18 -1.95 10.58
CA VAL A 67 8.35 -2.48 9.49
C VAL A 67 7.17 -3.27 10.05
N HIS A 68 7.41 -4.12 11.05
CA HIS A 68 6.34 -4.85 11.71
C HIS A 68 5.38 -3.93 12.46
N LEU A 69 5.90 -2.87 13.10
CA LEU A 69 5.07 -1.86 13.75
C LEU A 69 4.20 -1.09 12.74
N PHE A 70 4.75 -0.69 11.60
CA PHE A 70 3.99 -0.04 10.51
C PHE A 70 2.86 -0.95 10.01
N VAL A 71 3.16 -2.22 9.74
CA VAL A 71 2.15 -3.20 9.32
C VAL A 71 1.10 -3.38 10.40
N THR A 72 1.51 -3.44 11.67
CA THR A 72 0.59 -3.52 12.81
C THR A 72 -0.35 -2.33 12.83
N PHE A 73 0.15 -1.10 12.68
CA PHE A 73 -0.69 0.10 12.61
C PHE A 73 -1.64 0.08 11.41
N ALA A 74 -1.17 -0.33 10.23
CA ALA A 74 -2.00 -0.40 9.03
C ALA A 74 -3.17 -1.38 9.18
N TYR A 75 -2.99 -2.49 9.91
CA TYR A 75 -4.07 -3.44 10.21
C TYR A 75 -4.88 -3.07 11.46
N PHE A 76 -4.29 -2.37 12.43
CA PHE A 76 -4.95 -1.96 13.66
C PHE A 76 -5.81 -0.70 13.47
N MET A 77 -5.49 0.14 12.48
CA MET A 77 -6.29 1.33 12.15
C MET A 77 -7.28 1.10 10.98
N PRO A 78 -8.38 0.40 11.24
CA PRO A 78 -9.69 0.71 10.67
C PRO A 78 -10.65 1.33 11.70
N LEU A 79 -10.23 1.44 12.97
CA LEU A 79 -10.97 2.01 14.11
C LEU A 79 -11.21 3.52 13.99
#